data_AF-A0A0J8UC73-F1
#
_entry.id   AF-A0A0J8UC73-F1
#
_cell.length_a   1.000
_cell.length_b   1.000
_cell.length_c   1.000
_cell.angle_alpha   90.00
_cell.angle_beta   90.00
_cell.angle_gamma   90.00
#
_symmetry.space_group_name_H-M   'P 1'
#
loop_
_entity.id
_entity.type
_entity.pdbx_description
1 polymer ?
#
loop_
_entity_poly.entity_id
_entity_poly.type
_entity_poly.pdbx_seq_one_letter_code
_entity_poly.pdbx_strand_id
1 'polypeptide(L)'
;MASTEVERNNGVDVEEVPSAAWGWSELNIKVIHLGGILSALFLLVMMRGNHIGWVENWFLITFAVLILLAVGRNIWMRRRGWIR
;
A
#
# COMPACT_ATOMS: atom_id res chain seq x y z
N MET A 1 26.75 33.30 -4.67
CA MET A 1 26.70 32.89 -3.25
C MET A 1 26.20 31.45 -3.24
N ALA A 2 26.96 30.51 -2.68
CA ALA A 2 26.46 29.15 -2.47
C ALA A 2 25.50 29.21 -1.28
N SER A 3 24.22 28.90 -1.49
CA SER A 3 23.26 28.79 -0.39
C SER A 3 23.68 27.65 0.52
N THR A 4 23.74 27.90 1.83
CA THR A 4 23.99 26.88 2.86
C THR A 4 22.71 26.15 3.27
N GLU A 5 21.59 26.43 2.60
CA GLU A 5 20.32 25.75 2.85
C GLU A 5 20.44 24.30 2.38
N VAL A 6 20.28 23.36 3.31
CA VAL A 6 20.13 21.95 2.99
C VAL A 6 18.89 21.81 2.13
N GLU A 7 19.07 21.36 0.88
CA GLU A 7 17.95 21.00 0.01
C GLU A 7 17.10 19.96 0.71
N ARG A 8 15.88 20.34 1.13
CA ARG A 8 14.96 19.45 1.83
C ARG A 8 14.35 18.51 0.81
N ASN A 9 15.03 17.40 0.56
CA ASN A 9 14.46 16.30 -0.19
C ASN A 9 13.43 15.59 0.73
N ASN A 10 12.14 15.76 0.43
CA ASN A 10 11.04 15.14 1.16
C ASN A 10 10.68 13.75 0.62
N GLY A 11 11.57 13.13 -0.17
CA GLY A 11 11.43 11.80 -0.77
C GLY A 11 10.43 11.68 -1.93
N VAL A 12 9.64 12.73 -2.19
CA VAL A 12 8.68 12.83 -3.30
C VAL A 12 8.86 14.16 -4.01
N ASP A 13 8.68 14.17 -5.33
CA ASP A 13 8.78 15.36 -6.16
C ASP A 13 7.60 16.32 -5.91
N VAL A 14 7.85 17.63 -5.96
CA VAL A 14 6.78 18.65 -5.93
C VAL A 14 5.87 18.57 -7.15
N GLU A 15 6.35 18.03 -8.27
CA GLU A 15 5.54 17.76 -9.46
C GLU A 15 4.51 16.65 -9.22
N GLU A 16 4.83 15.67 -8.37
CA GLU A 16 3.92 14.59 -7.97
C GLU A 16 3.02 15.02 -6.80
N VAL A 17 3.57 15.72 -5.81
CA VAL A 17 2.86 16.25 -4.65
C VAL A 17 3.19 17.73 -4.47
N PRO A 18 2.33 18.67 -4.92
CA PRO A 18 2.62 20.12 -4.90
C PRO A 18 2.95 20.70 -3.53
N SER A 19 2.43 20.07 -2.47
CA SER A 19 2.68 20.44 -1.08
C SER A 19 3.75 19.57 -0.41
N ALA A 20 4.63 18.91 -1.17
CA ALA A 20 5.64 17.99 -0.62
C ALA A 20 6.45 18.66 0.50
N ALA A 21 6.80 19.95 0.36
CA ALA A 21 7.55 20.73 1.34
C ALA A 21 6.80 21.04 2.65
N TRP A 22 5.47 20.89 2.69
CA TRP A 22 4.60 21.36 3.78
C TRP A 22 4.40 20.34 4.90
N GLY A 23 4.90 19.11 4.74
CA GLY A 23 4.75 18.07 5.75
C GLY A 23 5.08 16.68 5.25
N TRP A 24 4.54 15.69 5.94
CA TRP A 24 4.75 14.29 5.61
C TRP A 24 3.92 13.89 4.39
N SER A 25 4.60 13.50 3.31
CA SER A 25 3.97 13.17 2.03
C SER A 25 4.44 11.85 1.42
N GLU A 26 5.36 11.12 2.08
CA GLU A 26 5.92 9.87 1.57
C GLU A 26 5.70 8.72 2.55
N LEU A 27 5.11 7.61 2.10
CA LEU A 27 5.08 6.37 2.87
C LEU A 27 5.85 5.29 2.12
N ASN A 28 6.74 4.60 2.82
CA ASN A 28 7.52 3.52 2.24
C ASN A 28 6.61 2.46 1.61
N ILE A 29 6.73 2.30 0.30
CA ILE A 29 5.87 1.40 -0.48
C ILE A 29 5.91 -0.05 0.01
N LYS A 30 7.05 -0.50 0.57
CA LYS A 30 7.18 -1.84 1.16
C LYS A 30 6.28 -2.01 2.38
N VAL A 31 6.09 -0.95 3.17
CA VAL A 31 5.18 -0.96 4.32
C VAL A 31 3.73 -1.06 3.84
N ILE A 32 3.37 -0.38 2.75
CA ILE A 32 2.03 -0.48 2.14
C ILE A 32 1.79 -1.90 1.62
N HIS A 33 2.76 -2.50 0.91
CA HIS A 33 2.65 -3.88 0.43
C HIS A 33 2.49 -4.88 1.58
N LEU A 34 3.32 -4.74 2.62
CA LEU A 34 3.24 -5.59 3.81
C LEU A 34 1.89 -5.43 4.51
N GLY A 35 1.42 -4.19 4.68
CA GLY A 35 0.11 -3.89 5.26
C GLY A 35 -1.02 -4.57 4.49
N GLY A 36 -1.03 -4.45 3.16
CA GLY A 36 -2.04 -5.12 2.33
C GLY A 36 -1.99 -6.65 2.43
N ILE A 37 -0.80 -7.25 2.41
CA ILE A 37 -0.65 -8.72 2.59
C ILE A 37 -1.15 -9.15 3.97
N LEU A 38 -0.78 -8.43 5.03
CA LEU A 38 -1.23 -8.72 6.40
C LEU A 38 -2.74 -8.56 6.54
N SER A 39 -3.35 -7.53 5.94
CA SER A 39 -4.80 -7.38 5.91
C SER A 39 -5.50 -8.54 5.21
N ALA A 40 -4.99 -9.00 4.06
CA ALA A 40 -5.56 -10.16 3.37
C ALA A 40 -5.44 -11.45 4.20
N LEU A 41 -4.28 -11.69 4.81
CA LEU A 41 -4.08 -12.84 5.71
C LEU A 41 -5.01 -12.79 6.92
N PHE A 42 -5.20 -11.60 7.49
CA PHE A 42 -6.11 -11.39 8.61
C PHE A 42 -7.55 -11.75 8.23
N LEU A 43 -8.03 -11.34 7.05
CA LEU A 43 -9.36 -11.72 6.56
C LEU A 43 -9.52 -13.24 6.42
N LEU A 44 -8.48 -13.94 5.95
CA LEU A 44 -8.51 -15.40 5.86
C LEU A 44 -8.51 -16.07 7.24
N VAL A 45 -7.79 -15.50 8.22
CA VAL A 45 -7.84 -15.96 9.62
C VAL A 45 -9.23 -15.78 10.21
N MET A 46 -9.95 -14.70 9.88
CA MET A 46 -11.32 -14.45 10.34
C MET A 46 -12.33 -15.50 9.88
N MET A 47 -12.03 -16.31 8.86
CA MET A 47 -12.86 -17.45 8.48
C MET A 47 -12.90 -18.53 9.58
N ARG A 48 -11.97 -18.51 10.53
CA ARG A 48 -11.97 -19.40 11.69
C ARG A 48 -12.72 -18.74 12.84
N GLY A 49 -13.95 -19.20 13.08
CA GLY A 49 -14.80 -18.67 14.16
C GLY A 49 -16.13 -19.40 14.25
N ASN A 50 -17.09 -18.80 14.97
CA ASN A 50 -18.44 -19.33 15.16
C ASN A 50 -19.35 -19.02 13.94
N HIS A 51 -18.88 -19.34 12.74
CA HIS A 51 -19.61 -19.10 11.50
C HIS A 51 -20.55 -20.24 11.20
N ILE A 52 -21.86 -19.95 11.15
CA ILE A 52 -22.89 -20.94 10.77
C ILE A 52 -23.18 -20.85 9.26
N GLY A 53 -23.15 -19.64 8.71
CA GLY A 53 -23.41 -19.36 7.30
C GLY A 53 -22.14 -19.22 6.46
N TRP A 54 -22.26 -19.49 5.17
CA TRP A 54 -21.16 -19.41 4.21
C TRP A 54 -21.05 -18.05 3.52
N VAL A 55 -22.08 -17.20 3.64
CA VAL A 55 -22.11 -15.88 2.99
C VAL A 55 -20.94 -15.01 3.43
N GLU A 56 -20.67 -14.96 4.74
CA GLU A 56 -19.54 -14.17 5.25
C GLU A 56 -18.19 -14.67 4.70
N ASN A 57 -17.98 -15.99 4.65
CA ASN A 57 -16.76 -16.58 4.10
C ASN A 57 -16.54 -16.18 2.63
N TRP A 58 -17.60 -16.10 1.82
CA TRP A 58 -17.49 -15.60 0.45
C TRP A 58 -17.03 -14.15 0.38
N PHE A 59 -17.53 -13.28 1.27
CA PHE A 59 -17.06 -11.90 1.35
C PHE A 59 -15.61 -11.81 1.81
N LEU A 60 -15.23 -12.55 2.86
CA LEU A 60 -13.85 -12.58 3.38
C LEU A 60 -12.85 -13.02 2.30
N ILE A 61 -13.16 -14.12 1.59
CA ILE A 61 -12.33 -14.62 0.49
C ILE A 61 -12.25 -13.60 -0.64
N THR A 62 -13.40 -13.03 -1.04
CA THR A 62 -13.45 -12.07 -2.16
C THR A 62 -12.59 -10.85 -1.86
N PHE A 63 -12.72 -10.24 -0.68
CA PHE A 63 -11.91 -9.08 -0.31
C PHE A 63 -10.43 -9.43 -0.13
N ALA A 64 -10.11 -10.60 0.45
CA ALA A 64 -8.72 -11.05 0.55
C ALA A 64 -8.07 -11.19 -0.84
N VAL A 65 -8.76 -11.80 -1.80
CA VAL A 65 -8.28 -11.94 -3.18
C VAL A 65 -8.11 -10.57 -3.85
N LEU A 66 -9.08 -9.67 -3.72
CA LEU A 66 -8.98 -8.33 -4.31
C LEU A 66 -7.79 -7.54 -3.78
N ILE A 67 -7.52 -7.60 -2.47
CA ILE A 67 -6.35 -6.95 -1.86
C ILE A 67 -5.05 -7.57 -2.40
N LEU A 68 -4.94 -8.89 -2.44
CA LEU A 68 -3.74 -9.57 -2.96
C LEU A 68 -3.51 -9.26 -4.43
N LEU A 69 -4.57 -9.19 -5.25
CA LEU A 69 -4.47 -8.78 -6.65
C LEU A 69 -3.98 -7.34 -6.78
N ALA A 70 -4.50 -6.40 -5.97
CA ALA A 70 -4.06 -5.02 -5.99
C ALA A 70 -2.59 -4.87 -5.58
N VAL A 71 -2.16 -5.54 -4.51
CA VAL A 71 -0.77 -5.52 -4.03
C VAL A 71 0.16 -6.20 -5.04
N GLY A 72 -0.20 -7.40 -5.52
CA GLY A 72 0.57 -8.14 -6.50
C GLY A 72 0.74 -7.38 -7.82
N ARG A 73 -0.34 -6.75 -8.31
CA ARG A 73 -0.32 -5.84 -9.46
C ARG A 73 0.66 -4.68 -9.22
N ASN A 74 0.56 -4.02 -8.07
CA ASN A 74 1.42 -2.87 -7.75
C ASN A 74 2.91 -3.27 -7.69
N ILE A 75 3.24 -4.40 -7.04
CA ILE A 75 4.60 -4.96 -7.01
C ILE A 75 5.09 -5.23 -8.43
N TRP A 76 4.26 -5.88 -9.26
CA TRP A 76 4.62 -6.25 -10.62
C TRP A 76 4.89 -5.03 -11.51
N MET A 77 4.02 -4.03 -11.48
CA MET A 77 4.17 -2.82 -12.29
C MET A 77 5.40 -2.00 -11.88
N ARG A 78 5.70 -1.93 -10.57
CA ARG A 78 6.92 -1.29 -10.05
C ARG A 78 8.19 -2.04 -10.44
N ARG A 79 8.19 -3.38 -10.39
CA ARG A 79 9.32 -4.21 -10.89
C ARG A 79 9.58 -4.03 -12.38
N ARG A 80 8.54 -3.74 -13.17
CA ARG A 80 8.66 -3.43 -14.60
C ARG A 80 9.02 -1.96 -14.89
N GLY A 81 9.12 -1.12 -13.86
CA GLY A 81 9.41 0.31 -14.01
C GLY A 81 8.28 1.11 -14.66
N TRP A 82 7.04 0.59 -14.68
CA TRP A 82 5.89 1.28 -15.28
C TRP A 82 5.32 2.38 -14.38
N ILE A 83 5.56 2.28 -13.07
CA ILE A 83 5.16 3.25 -12.06
C ILE A 83 6.28 3.36 -11.02
N ARG A 84 6.51 4.58 -10.56
CA ARG A 84 7.50 4.91 -9.52
C ARG A 84 6.93 4.82 -8.12
#